data_AF-A0A2B7ZA15-F1
#
_entry.id   AF-A0A2B7ZA15-F1
#
_cell.length_a   1.000
_cell.length_b   1.000
_cell.length_c   1.000
_cell.angle_alpha   90.00
_cell.angle_beta   90.00
_cell.angle_gamma   90.00
#
_symmetry.space_group_name_H-M   'P 1'
#
loop_
_entity.id
_entity.type
_entity.pdbx_description
1 polymer ?
#
loop_
_entity_poly.entity_id
_entity_poly.type
_entity_poly.pdbx_seq_one_letter_code
_entity_poly.pdbx_strand_id
1 'polypeptide(L)'
;ALDPTQPDTKSYTKITGILVNAHYSSAEYIAVVGIGINALNPSPTTSLNAILAALSQKSPLNKNLPPLTLEKLLARILTTFESLYARFLRTGFDQHFFDLYYADWLHMDQIVTLEAEGGVRACIKGITSDYGLLVAEELGWEDRPTGKMWELQSDSNSFDFFRGLIKRKV
;
A
#
# COMPACT_ATOMS: atom_id res chain seq x y z
N ALA A 1 -5.47 -4.25 4.86
CA ALA A 1 -6.70 -3.99 5.65
C ALA A 1 -6.53 -4.57 7.04
N LEU A 2 -7.19 -4.00 8.06
CA LEU A 2 -7.22 -4.62 9.39
C LEU A 2 -7.80 -6.03 9.30
N ASP A 3 -7.16 -6.97 9.97
CA ASP A 3 -7.58 -8.37 9.98
C ASP A 3 -8.89 -8.52 10.77
N PRO A 4 -10.00 -8.92 10.13
CA PRO A 4 -11.27 -9.10 10.83
C PRO A 4 -11.23 -10.24 11.85
N THR A 5 -10.27 -11.17 11.77
CA THR A 5 -10.13 -12.30 12.70
C THR A 5 -9.44 -11.93 14.01
N GLN A 6 -8.77 -10.77 14.07
CA GLN A 6 -8.08 -10.28 15.27
C GLN A 6 -8.49 -8.83 15.56
N PRO A 7 -9.73 -8.57 16.00
CA PRO A 7 -10.25 -7.21 16.15
C PRO A 7 -9.56 -6.39 17.25
N ASP A 8 -8.95 -7.05 18.23
CA ASP A 8 -8.32 -6.42 19.40
C ASP A 8 -6.82 -6.12 19.18
N THR A 9 -6.24 -6.61 18.09
CA THR A 9 -4.86 -6.31 17.69
C THR A 9 -4.89 -5.50 16.40
N LYS A 10 -4.01 -4.49 16.25
CA LYS A 10 -3.82 -3.79 14.97
C LYS A 10 -3.02 -4.67 14.01
N SER A 11 -3.55 -5.84 13.69
CA SER A 11 -3.00 -6.77 12.70
C SER A 11 -3.51 -6.40 11.31
N TYR A 12 -2.63 -6.38 10.32
CA TYR A 12 -3.00 -6.11 8.93
C TYR A 12 -2.85 -7.37 8.08
N THR A 13 -3.80 -7.59 7.20
CA THR A 13 -3.74 -8.63 6.16
C THR A 13 -3.73 -8.00 4.77
N LYS A 14 -2.98 -8.63 3.85
CA LYS A 14 -2.95 -8.29 2.43
C LYS A 14 -4.24 -8.75 1.75
N ILE A 15 -4.94 -7.80 1.13
CA ILE A 15 -6.20 -8.06 0.41
C ILE A 15 -6.11 -7.72 -1.08
N THR A 16 -5.07 -6.97 -1.47
CA THR A 16 -4.85 -6.48 -2.83
C THR A 16 -3.36 -6.45 -3.13
N GLY A 17 -2.99 -6.69 -4.38
CA GLY A 17 -1.67 -6.44 -4.93
C GLY A 17 -1.80 -5.67 -6.25
N ILE A 18 -0.95 -4.68 -6.44
CA ILE A 18 -0.87 -3.88 -7.67
C ILE A 18 0.53 -4.05 -8.23
N LEU A 19 0.63 -4.37 -9.52
CA LEU A 19 1.88 -4.41 -10.27
C LEU A 19 1.73 -3.47 -11.45
N VAL A 20 2.62 -2.49 -11.55
CA VAL A 20 2.69 -1.58 -12.69
C VAL A 20 3.97 -1.88 -13.44
N ASN A 21 3.85 -2.19 -14.73
CA ASN A 21 4.99 -2.26 -15.62
C ASN A 21 4.93 -1.08 -16.58
N ALA A 22 5.98 -0.26 -16.61
CA ALA A 22 6.07 0.90 -17.47
C ALA A 22 7.21 0.73 -18.47
N HIS A 23 6.91 1.00 -19.74
CA HIS A 23 7.88 1.00 -20.82
C HIS A 23 7.84 2.35 -21.53
N TYR A 24 9.01 2.94 -21.74
CA TYR A 24 9.14 4.13 -22.57
C TYR A 24 9.51 3.72 -23.99
N SER A 25 8.72 4.13 -24.97
CA SER A 25 8.95 3.85 -26.38
C SER A 25 8.43 5.01 -27.22
N SER A 26 9.21 5.43 -28.22
CA SER A 26 8.78 6.43 -29.21
C SER A 26 8.18 7.71 -28.62
N ALA A 27 8.81 8.27 -27.58
CA ALA A 27 8.36 9.46 -26.85
C ALA A 27 7.07 9.30 -26.03
N GLU A 28 6.61 8.07 -25.83
CA GLU A 28 5.44 7.76 -25.02
C GLU A 28 5.80 6.81 -23.87
N TYR A 29 5.15 7.01 -22.73
CA TYR A 29 5.16 6.05 -21.62
C TYR A 29 3.92 5.16 -21.71
N ILE A 30 4.13 3.86 -21.83
CA ILE A 30 3.08 2.85 -21.79
C ILE A 30 3.16 2.16 -20.43
N ALA A 31 2.10 2.29 -19.64
CA ALA A 31 1.98 1.62 -18.35
C ALA A 31 0.90 0.52 -18.40
N VAL A 32 1.28 -0.69 -18.04
CA VAL A 32 0.37 -1.83 -17.84
C VAL A 32 0.14 -2.01 -16.35
N VAL A 33 -1.08 -1.78 -15.89
CA VAL A 33 -1.47 -1.87 -14.48
C VAL A 33 -2.24 -3.16 -14.22
N GLY A 34 -1.60 -4.12 -13.56
CA GLY A 34 -2.22 -5.33 -13.05
C GLY A 34 -2.70 -5.14 -11.62
N ILE A 35 -3.99 -5.42 -11.36
CA ILE A 35 -4.58 -5.33 -10.02
C ILE A 35 -5.20 -6.68 -9.66
N GLY A 36 -4.69 -7.31 -8.58
CA GLY A 36 -5.26 -8.52 -8.00
C GLY A 36 -5.94 -8.19 -6.67
N ILE A 37 -7.22 -8.54 -6.51
CA ILE A 37 -8.00 -8.28 -5.29
C ILE A 37 -8.65 -9.58 -4.81
N ASN A 38 -8.49 -9.89 -3.52
CA ASN A 38 -9.25 -10.93 -2.86
C ASN A 38 -10.69 -10.41 -2.65
N ALA A 39 -11.58 -10.62 -3.62
CA ALA A 39 -12.93 -10.06 -3.58
C ALA A 39 -13.93 -10.97 -2.86
N LEU A 40 -14.20 -12.14 -3.44
CA LEU A 40 -15.26 -13.07 -2.99
C LEU A 40 -14.72 -14.41 -2.46
N ASN A 41 -13.43 -14.68 -2.65
CA ASN A 41 -12.83 -15.95 -2.26
C ASN A 41 -12.88 -16.14 -0.71
N PRO A 42 -13.28 -17.31 -0.22
CA PRO A 42 -13.32 -17.58 1.23
C PRO A 42 -11.94 -17.96 1.79
N SER A 43 -11.02 -18.43 0.94
CA SER A 43 -9.67 -18.90 1.29
C SER A 43 -8.70 -18.60 0.12
N PRO A 44 -7.37 -18.68 0.30
CA PRO A 44 -6.62 -18.92 1.55
C PRO A 44 -6.40 -17.65 2.40
N THR A 45 -6.84 -16.48 1.92
CA THR A 45 -6.58 -15.17 2.53
C THR A 45 -7.87 -14.35 2.66
N THR A 46 -7.87 -13.37 3.57
CA THR A 46 -8.97 -12.42 3.79
C THR A 46 -9.41 -11.73 2.50
N SER A 47 -10.72 -11.73 2.26
CA SER A 47 -11.36 -11.09 1.12
C SER A 47 -12.25 -9.93 1.52
N LEU A 48 -12.62 -9.07 0.56
CA LEU A 48 -13.57 -7.98 0.76
C LEU A 48 -14.92 -8.49 1.29
N ASN A 49 -15.37 -9.66 0.84
CA ASN A 49 -16.59 -10.29 1.34
C ASN A 49 -16.48 -10.66 2.84
N ALA A 50 -15.33 -11.16 3.29
CA ALA A 50 -15.09 -11.44 4.70
C ALA A 50 -15.06 -10.15 5.55
N ILE A 51 -14.48 -9.07 5.02
CA ILE A 51 -14.48 -7.76 5.67
C ILE A 51 -15.90 -7.21 5.78
N LEU A 52 -16.70 -7.30 4.70
CA LEU A 52 -18.08 -6.86 4.70
C LEU A 52 -18.91 -7.57 5.77
N ALA A 53 -18.79 -8.90 5.87
CA ALA A 53 -19.47 -9.69 6.89
C ALA A 53 -19.10 -9.24 8.32
N ALA A 54 -17.81 -8.98 8.57
CA ALA A 54 -17.34 -8.50 9.87
C ALA A 54 -17.86 -7.09 10.21
N LEU A 55 -17.92 -6.18 9.22
CA LEU A 55 -18.45 -4.83 9.41
C LEU A 55 -19.94 -4.82 9.75
N SER A 56 -20.72 -5.69 9.11
CA SER A 56 -22.15 -5.86 9.38
C SER A 56 -22.43 -6.39 10.80
N GLN A 57 -21.50 -7.15 11.38
CA GLN A 57 -21.60 -7.63 12.76
C GLN A 57 -21.24 -6.54 13.79
N LYS A 58 -20.33 -5.62 13.47
CA LYS A 58 -19.83 -4.61 14.41
C LYS A 58 -20.76 -3.43 14.67
N SER A 59 -21.69 -3.12 13.76
CA SER A 59 -22.58 -1.96 13.92
C SER A 59 -24.00 -2.23 13.39
N PRO A 60 -25.06 -1.86 14.14
CA PRO A 60 -26.43 -1.92 13.64
C PRO A 60 -26.66 -1.12 12.35
N LEU A 61 -25.90 -0.03 12.15
CA LEU A 61 -25.95 0.80 10.94
C LEU A 61 -25.47 0.05 9.69
N ASN A 62 -24.62 -0.96 9.87
CA ASN A 62 -24.03 -1.76 8.78
C ASN A 62 -24.83 -3.03 8.48
N LYS A 63 -25.89 -3.34 9.23
CA LYS A 63 -26.68 -4.57 9.05
C LYS A 63 -27.31 -4.72 7.66
N ASN A 64 -27.55 -3.60 6.97
CA ASN A 64 -28.23 -3.57 5.68
C ASN A 64 -27.28 -3.26 4.51
N LEU A 65 -25.97 -3.45 4.67
CA LEU A 65 -25.05 -3.28 3.54
C LEU A 65 -25.36 -4.34 2.47
N PRO A 66 -25.52 -3.93 1.19
CA PRO A 66 -25.78 -4.88 0.11
C PRO A 66 -24.58 -5.80 -0.09
N PRO A 67 -24.80 -7.02 -0.60
CA PRO A 67 -23.70 -7.91 -0.92
C PRO A 67 -22.77 -7.28 -1.97
N LEU A 68 -21.49 -7.56 -1.84
CA LEU A 68 -20.48 -7.18 -2.83
C LEU A 68 -20.75 -7.92 -4.14
N THR A 69 -20.78 -7.21 -5.26
CA THR A 69 -20.79 -7.81 -6.60
C THR A 69 -19.56 -7.39 -7.38
N LEU A 70 -19.04 -8.27 -8.23
CA LEU A 70 -17.81 -8.00 -8.98
C LEU A 70 -18.02 -6.87 -10.00
N GLU A 71 -19.21 -6.75 -10.56
CA GLU A 71 -19.58 -5.72 -11.54
C GLU A 71 -19.52 -4.34 -10.89
N LYS A 72 -20.11 -4.18 -9.69
CA LYS A 72 -20.05 -2.93 -8.94
C LYS A 72 -18.63 -2.63 -8.49
N LEU A 73 -17.89 -3.63 -8.02
CA LEU A 73 -16.50 -3.45 -7.60
C LEU A 73 -15.64 -2.96 -8.78
N LEU A 74 -15.73 -3.64 -9.94
CA LEU A 74 -15.00 -3.27 -11.15
C LEU A 74 -15.38 -1.87 -11.63
N ALA A 75 -16.68 -1.56 -11.71
CA ALA A 75 -17.15 -0.23 -12.12
C ALA A 75 -16.61 0.86 -11.19
N ARG A 76 -16.58 0.62 -9.87
CA ARG A 76 -16.03 1.57 -8.89
C ARG A 76 -14.52 1.73 -9.03
N ILE A 77 -13.77 0.65 -9.26
CA ILE A 77 -12.32 0.72 -9.48
C ILE A 77 -12.02 1.54 -10.73
N LEU A 78 -12.65 1.23 -11.86
CA LEU A 78 -12.38 1.90 -13.13
C LEU A 78 -12.74 3.38 -13.09
N THR A 79 -13.92 3.73 -12.56
CA THR A 79 -14.34 5.14 -12.45
C THR A 79 -13.46 5.95 -11.49
N THR A 80 -13.03 5.34 -10.37
CA THR A 80 -12.12 6.01 -9.43
C THR A 80 -10.73 6.18 -10.06
N PHE A 81 -10.21 5.13 -10.70
CA PHE A 81 -8.91 5.16 -11.36
C PHE A 81 -8.87 6.18 -12.50
N GLU A 82 -9.91 6.25 -13.34
CA GLU A 82 -10.03 7.23 -14.41
C GLU A 82 -10.03 8.67 -13.86
N SER A 83 -10.77 8.92 -12.78
CA SER A 83 -10.80 10.23 -12.13
C SER A 83 -9.43 10.65 -11.60
N LEU A 84 -8.72 9.74 -10.92
CA LEU A 84 -7.37 9.97 -10.41
C LEU A 84 -6.38 10.17 -11.56
N TYR A 85 -6.44 9.33 -12.59
CA TYR A 85 -5.56 9.42 -13.76
C TYR A 85 -5.75 10.73 -14.52
N ALA A 86 -7.00 11.14 -14.74
CA ALA A 86 -7.30 12.42 -15.40
C ALA A 86 -6.78 13.62 -14.59
N ARG A 87 -6.78 13.55 -13.25
CA ARG A 87 -6.13 14.56 -12.41
C ARG A 87 -4.62 14.53 -12.56
N PHE A 88 -4.02 13.35 -12.45
CA PHE A 88 -2.58 13.15 -12.56
C PHE A 88 -2.03 13.72 -13.88
N LEU A 89 -2.72 13.51 -15.00
CA LEU A 89 -2.32 14.08 -16.29
C LEU A 89 -2.34 15.62 -16.32
N ARG A 90 -3.10 16.28 -15.45
CA ARG A 90 -3.20 17.76 -15.38
C ARG A 90 -2.20 18.38 -14.42
N THR A 91 -2.02 17.79 -13.23
CA THR A 91 -1.26 18.41 -12.14
C THR A 91 -0.11 17.56 -11.63
N GLY A 92 0.12 16.38 -12.21
CA GLY A 92 1.08 15.39 -11.71
C GLY A 92 0.68 14.82 -10.35
N PHE A 93 1.66 14.32 -9.62
CA PHE A 93 1.49 13.85 -8.23
C PHE A 93 1.62 15.05 -7.27
N ASP A 94 0.56 15.85 -7.19
CA ASP A 94 0.55 17.08 -6.38
C ASP A 94 0.26 16.83 -4.88
N GLN A 95 0.18 17.91 -4.09
CA GLN A 95 -0.10 17.85 -2.65
C GLN A 95 -1.37 17.04 -2.32
N HIS A 96 -2.40 17.10 -3.17
CA HIS A 96 -3.61 16.32 -2.93
C HIS A 96 -3.35 14.81 -3.04
N PHE A 97 -2.49 14.38 -3.97
CA PHE A 97 -2.06 12.99 -4.03
C PHE A 97 -1.18 12.61 -2.83
N PHE A 98 -0.29 13.49 -2.36
CA PHE A 98 0.46 13.24 -1.12
C PHE A 98 -0.46 13.05 0.08
N ASP A 99 -1.47 13.91 0.23
CA ASP A 99 -2.43 13.82 1.34
C ASP A 99 -3.21 12.49 1.30
N LEU A 100 -3.69 12.10 0.11
CA LEU A 100 -4.36 10.80 -0.10
C LEU A 100 -3.42 9.62 0.20
N TYR A 101 -2.17 9.70 -0.26
CA TYR A 101 -1.18 8.65 -0.09
C TYR A 101 -0.81 8.46 1.39
N TYR A 102 -0.52 9.55 2.10
CA TYR A 102 -0.13 9.50 3.51
C TYR A 102 -1.30 9.22 4.46
N ALA A 103 -2.55 9.50 4.06
CA ALA A 103 -3.72 9.12 4.84
C ALA A 103 -3.85 7.60 5.03
N ASP A 104 -3.43 6.83 4.03
CA ASP A 104 -3.49 5.36 4.03
C ASP A 104 -2.12 4.68 4.19
N TRP A 105 -1.04 5.46 4.38
CA TRP A 105 0.32 4.97 4.50
C TRP A 105 0.55 4.24 5.83
N LEU A 106 1.04 3.00 5.75
CA LEU A 106 1.23 2.15 6.93
C LEU A 106 2.67 2.13 7.46
N HIS A 107 3.61 2.77 6.76
CA HIS A 107 5.05 2.54 6.95
C HIS A 107 5.81 3.68 7.63
N MET A 108 5.13 4.75 8.05
CA MET A 108 5.80 5.88 8.66
C MET A 108 6.53 5.46 9.95
N ASP A 109 7.75 5.95 10.12
CA ASP A 109 8.64 5.70 11.26
C ASP A 109 8.97 4.22 11.52
N GLN A 110 8.76 3.34 10.52
CA GLN A 110 9.20 1.95 10.61
C GLN A 110 10.72 1.88 10.51
N ILE A 111 11.35 1.18 11.46
CA ILE A 111 12.78 0.89 11.42
C ILE A 111 13.02 -0.36 10.59
N VAL A 112 13.89 -0.21 9.60
CA VAL A 112 14.15 -1.19 8.55
C VAL A 112 15.64 -1.35 8.33
N THR A 113 16.02 -2.46 7.70
CA THR A 113 17.39 -2.76 7.33
C THR A 113 17.55 -2.62 5.81
N LEU A 114 18.44 -1.75 5.38
CA LEU A 114 18.77 -1.51 3.98
C LEU A 114 19.81 -2.54 3.54
N GLU A 115 19.36 -3.69 3.03
CA GLU A 115 20.23 -4.82 2.68
C GLU A 115 21.22 -4.47 1.55
N ALA A 116 20.78 -3.70 0.55
CA ALA A 116 21.63 -3.23 -0.55
C ALA A 116 22.73 -2.26 -0.09
N GLU A 117 22.50 -1.56 1.03
CA GLU A 117 23.41 -0.54 1.59
C GLU A 117 24.23 -1.10 2.76
N GLY A 118 24.64 -2.37 2.67
CA GLY A 118 25.49 -2.99 3.68
C GLY A 118 24.79 -3.29 5.02
N GLY A 119 23.46 -3.36 5.04
CA GLY A 119 22.69 -3.69 6.24
C GLY A 119 22.48 -2.50 7.19
N VAL A 120 22.56 -1.28 6.68
CA VAL A 120 22.28 -0.05 7.43
C VAL A 120 20.88 -0.10 8.03
N ARG A 121 20.74 0.29 9.30
CA ARG A 121 19.44 0.53 9.92
C ARG A 121 18.96 1.93 9.55
N ALA A 122 17.70 2.04 9.14
CA ALA A 122 17.11 3.32 8.78
C ALA A 122 15.65 3.40 9.24
N CYS A 123 15.13 4.61 9.43
CA CYS A 123 13.75 4.90 9.80
C CYS A 123 13.02 5.52 8.59
N ILE A 124 11.91 4.93 8.15
CA ILE A 124 11.14 5.45 7.02
C ILE A 124 10.53 6.83 7.35
N LYS A 125 10.73 7.80 6.45
CA LYS A 125 10.24 9.17 6.59
C LYS A 125 9.23 9.60 5.52
N GLY A 126 9.08 8.84 4.44
CA GLY A 126 8.08 9.11 3.41
C GLY A 126 8.59 8.79 2.02
N ILE A 127 8.16 9.57 1.04
CA ILE A 127 8.60 9.48 -0.36
C ILE A 127 9.03 10.85 -0.89
N THR A 128 9.93 10.87 -1.87
CA THR A 128 10.35 12.11 -2.54
C THR A 128 9.22 12.69 -3.38
N SER A 129 9.22 14.02 -3.56
CA SER A 129 8.14 14.71 -4.26
C SER A 129 8.21 14.64 -5.79
N ASP A 130 9.38 14.29 -6.31
CA ASP A 130 9.72 14.33 -7.74
C ASP A 130 9.59 12.97 -8.42
N TYR A 131 10.23 11.94 -7.86
CA TYR A 131 10.32 10.60 -8.42
C TYR A 131 9.59 9.55 -7.57
N GLY A 132 9.08 9.92 -6.40
CA GLY A 132 8.38 9.01 -5.50
C GLY A 132 9.31 7.94 -4.89
N LEU A 133 10.60 8.24 -4.72
CA LEU A 133 11.55 7.33 -4.09
C LEU A 133 11.26 7.21 -2.59
N LEU A 134 11.46 6.03 -2.00
CA LEU A 134 11.27 5.84 -0.57
C LEU A 134 12.39 6.55 0.20
N VAL A 135 12.02 7.41 1.13
CA VAL A 135 12.94 8.21 1.95
C VAL A 135 13.10 7.56 3.33
N ALA A 136 14.34 7.33 3.75
CA ALA A 136 14.66 6.80 5.07
C ALA A 136 15.84 7.54 5.72
N GLU A 137 15.77 7.78 7.03
CA GLU A 137 16.86 8.40 7.80
C GLU A 137 17.72 7.33 8.46
N GLU A 138 19.04 7.39 8.26
CA GLU A 138 19.98 6.45 8.87
C GLU A 138 19.98 6.54 10.40
N LEU A 139 20.03 5.37 11.03
CA LEU A 139 20.08 5.22 12.47
C LEU A 139 21.45 4.68 12.90
N GLY A 140 22.07 5.37 13.86
CA GLY A 140 23.31 4.97 14.51
C GLY A 140 23.09 4.14 15.76
N TRP A 141 23.99 4.29 16.73
CA TRP A 141 23.90 3.62 18.03
C TRP A 141 22.57 3.94 18.74
N GLU A 142 21.93 2.94 19.34
CA GLU A 142 20.63 3.08 20.04
C GLU A 142 19.52 3.68 19.16
N ASP A 143 19.50 3.39 17.87
CA ASP A 143 18.52 3.90 16.92
C ASP A 143 18.45 5.45 16.87
N ARG A 144 19.57 6.11 17.17
CA ARG A 144 19.66 7.58 17.10
C ARG A 144 19.79 8.05 15.66
N PRO A 145 19.00 9.04 15.21
CA PRO A 145 19.13 9.57 13.87
C PRO A 145 20.51 10.19 13.64
N THR A 146 21.14 9.85 12.52
CA THR A 146 22.45 10.43 12.13
C THR A 146 22.29 11.69 11.28
N GLY A 147 21.08 11.98 10.81
CA GLY A 147 20.77 13.06 9.86
C GLY A 147 21.08 12.72 8.41
N LYS A 148 21.66 11.54 8.12
CA LYS A 148 21.87 11.08 6.75
C LYS A 148 20.59 10.47 6.18
N MET A 149 20.15 11.01 5.05
CA MET A 149 18.95 10.56 4.34
C MET A 149 19.30 9.63 3.18
N TRP A 150 18.49 8.60 2.99
CA TRP A 150 18.55 7.65 1.89
C TRP A 150 17.30 7.82 1.02
N GLU A 151 17.49 7.83 -0.29
CA GLU A 151 16.42 7.80 -1.29
C GLU A 151 16.53 6.47 -2.06
N LEU A 152 15.49 5.64 -1.95
CA LEU A 152 15.55 4.23 -2.31
C LEU A 152 14.62 3.93 -3.48
N GLN A 153 15.18 3.34 -4.54
CA GLN A 153 14.44 2.92 -5.73
C GLN A 153 13.69 1.59 -5.50
N SER A 154 12.52 1.44 -6.11
CA SER A 154 11.63 0.29 -5.89
C SER A 154 12.09 -1.03 -6.53
N ASP A 155 13.00 -1.00 -7.49
CA ASP A 155 13.35 -2.15 -8.35
C ASP A 155 14.57 -2.95 -7.89
N SER A 156 15.40 -2.37 -7.02
CA SER A 156 16.66 -2.96 -6.57
C SER A 156 16.71 -3.19 -5.05
N ASN A 157 15.66 -2.79 -4.32
CA ASN A 157 15.54 -2.98 -2.90
C ASN A 157 14.59 -4.15 -2.61
N SER A 158 15.11 -5.26 -2.08
CA SER A 158 14.32 -6.29 -1.41
C SER A 158 13.80 -5.76 -0.06
N PHE A 159 13.01 -4.69 -0.14
CA PHE A 159 12.22 -4.26 0.99
C PHE A 159 11.04 -5.22 1.11
N ASP A 160 11.17 -6.19 2.00
CA ASP A 160 10.02 -7.01 2.39
C ASP A 160 9.08 -6.14 3.23
N PHE A 161 8.24 -5.35 2.54
CA PHE A 161 7.16 -4.54 3.12
C PHE A 161 6.25 -5.36 4.05
N PHE A 162 6.28 -6.69 3.91
CA PHE A 162 5.48 -7.62 4.70
C PHE A 162 6.25 -8.27 5.85
N ARG A 163 7.54 -7.98 6.03
CA ARG A 163 8.35 -8.45 7.16
C ARG A 163 7.85 -7.77 8.44
N GLY A 164 6.85 -8.40 9.07
CA GLY A 164 6.09 -7.87 10.20
C GLY A 164 4.57 -7.88 10.01
N LEU A 165 4.08 -7.93 8.77
CA LEU A 165 2.66 -8.07 8.43
C LEU A 165 2.27 -9.53 8.13
N ILE A 166 3.17 -10.33 7.59
CA ILE A 166 2.97 -11.76 7.37
C ILE A 166 3.58 -12.51 8.56
N LYS A 167 2.73 -12.91 9.52
CA LYS A 167 3.10 -13.97 10.47
C LYS A 167 2.86 -15.33 9.81
N ARG A 168 3.83 -16.24 9.96
CA ARG A 168 3.67 -17.66 9.64
C ARG A 168 2.48 -18.18 10.46
N LYS A 169 1.46 -18.72 9.80
CA LYS A 169 0.41 -19.49 10.47
C LYS A 169 1.10 -20.71 11.12
N VAL A 170 0.99 -20.83 12.44
CA VAL A 170 1.20 -22.10 13.15
C VAL A 170 -0.03 -22.96 12.90
#